data_AF-A0A536HVL2-F1
#
_entry.id   AF-A0A536HVL2-F1
#
_cell.length_a   1.000
_cell.length_b   1.000
_cell.length_c   1.000
_cell.angle_alpha   90.00
_cell.angle_beta   90.00
_cell.angle_gamma   90.00
#
_symmetry.space_group_name_H-M   'P 1'
#
loop_
_entity.id
_entity.type
_entity.pdbx_description
1 polymer ?
#
loop_
_entity_poly.entity_id
_entity_poly.type
_entity_poly.pdbx_seq_one_letter_code
_entity_poly.pdbx_strand_id
1 'polypeptide(L)'
;MEQATTSTRVVSVSREHGGVALIHLNRPPANSYDRGFIDDLNAAIDEVRFDETIGAAVLTSDLPRFFSAGADIGMFRTVTGKARAMTILHMHEVLLKMEHTPKLFIAAIGGHCLGGGLEIALATDFRFA
;
A
#
# COMPACT_ATOMS: atom_id res chain seq x y z
N MET A 1 16.08 -21.10 22.19
CA MET A 1 15.29 -20.91 20.96
C MET A 1 14.57 -19.59 21.11
N GLU A 2 15.13 -18.57 20.49
CA GLU A 2 14.64 -17.19 20.53
C GLU A 2 13.39 -17.10 19.65
N GLN A 3 12.25 -16.79 20.26
CA GLN A 3 10.99 -16.62 19.55
C GLN A 3 11.10 -15.36 18.70
N ALA A 4 11.19 -15.53 17.38
CA ALA A 4 11.10 -14.43 16.44
C ALA A 4 9.72 -13.78 16.55
N THR A 5 9.68 -12.54 17.01
CA THR A 5 8.50 -11.69 16.99
C THR A 5 8.15 -11.43 15.53
N THR A 6 7.23 -12.20 14.95
CA THR A 6 6.70 -11.91 13.61
C THR A 6 5.91 -10.61 13.72
N SER A 7 6.53 -9.48 13.37
CA SER A 7 5.83 -8.22 13.17
C SER A 7 4.76 -8.45 12.11
N THR A 8 3.49 -8.41 12.49
CA THR A 8 2.37 -8.55 11.55
C THR A 8 2.44 -7.38 10.57
N ARG A 9 2.71 -7.67 9.29
CA ARG A 9 2.67 -6.65 8.23
C ARG A 9 1.26 -6.06 8.15
N VAL A 10 1.18 -4.75 7.95
CA VAL A 10 -0.10 -4.04 7.75
C VAL A 10 -0.49 -3.93 6.27
N VAL A 11 0.43 -4.29 5.38
CA VAL A 11 0.16 -4.56 3.97
C VAL A 11 0.61 -5.98 3.63
N SER A 12 -0.29 -6.79 3.09
CA SER A 12 -0.02 -8.21 2.79
C SER A 12 -0.53 -8.61 1.41
N VAL A 13 0.12 -9.60 0.80
CA VAL A 13 -0.27 -10.15 -0.50
C VAL A 13 -0.96 -11.50 -0.30
N SER A 14 -2.11 -11.69 -0.94
CA SER A 14 -2.73 -13.01 -1.12
C SER A 14 -2.87 -13.33 -2.60
N ARG A 15 -2.91 -14.63 -2.94
CA ARG A 15 -3.00 -15.10 -4.33
C ARG A 15 -4.41 -15.56 -4.61
N GLU A 16 -4.91 -15.16 -5.77
CA GLU A 16 -6.19 -15.60 -6.32
C GLU A 16 -5.99 -16.43 -7.58
N HIS A 17 -7.04 -17.14 -7.98
CA HIS A 17 -7.01 -17.95 -9.19
C HIS A 17 -6.88 -17.08 -10.44
N GLY A 18 -6.18 -17.58 -11.46
CA GLY A 18 -6.06 -16.88 -12.75
C GLY A 18 -4.95 -15.84 -12.83
N GLY A 19 -3.95 -15.90 -11.94
CA GLY A 19 -2.78 -15.01 -12.00
C GLY A 19 -3.07 -13.60 -11.47
N VAL A 20 -4.00 -13.49 -10.51
CA VAL A 20 -4.34 -12.24 -9.84
C VAL A 20 -3.85 -12.31 -8.39
N ALA A 21 -3.26 -11.22 -7.90
CA ALA A 21 -2.95 -11.06 -6.49
C ALA A 21 -3.86 -10.00 -5.85
N LEU A 22 -4.11 -10.12 -4.55
CA LEU A 22 -4.74 -9.08 -3.74
C LEU A 22 -3.69 -8.48 -2.81
N ILE A 23 -3.53 -7.17 -2.84
CA ILE A 23 -2.74 -6.41 -1.87
C ILE A 23 -3.72 -5.83 -0.85
N HIS A 24 -3.70 -6.36 0.36
CA HIS A 24 -4.58 -5.99 1.45
C HIS A 24 -3.98 -4.88 2.29
N LEU A 25 -4.72 -3.77 2.45
CA LEU A 25 -4.38 -2.67 3.35
C LEU A 25 -5.13 -2.85 4.67
N ASN A 26 -4.39 -3.04 5.77
CA ASN A 26 -4.96 -3.31 7.09
C ASN A 26 -4.13 -2.66 8.23
N ARG A 27 -4.17 -1.34 8.29
CA ARG A 27 -3.71 -0.52 9.42
C ARG A 27 -4.90 0.25 10.02
N PRO A 28 -5.66 -0.36 10.96
CA PRO A 28 -6.73 0.34 11.67
C PRO A 28 -6.26 1.66 12.32
N PRO A 29 -7.14 2.67 12.46
CA PRO A 29 -8.57 2.62 12.15
C PRO A 29 -8.94 3.06 10.73
N ALA A 30 -7.99 3.59 9.94
CA ALA A 30 -8.29 4.29 8.69
C ALA A 30 -7.26 4.08 7.57
N ASN A 31 -6.37 3.08 7.70
CA ASN A 31 -5.24 2.86 6.78
C ASN A 31 -4.40 4.12 6.57
N SER A 32 -4.23 4.93 7.62
CA SER A 32 -3.31 6.05 7.57
C SER A 32 -1.88 5.51 7.52
N TYR A 33 -1.06 5.93 6.57
CA TYR A 33 0.28 5.36 6.42
C TYR A 33 1.33 6.07 7.28
N ASP A 34 2.21 5.27 7.86
CA ASP A 34 3.49 5.67 8.42
C ASP A 34 4.63 5.02 7.63
N ARG A 35 5.87 5.12 8.12
CA ARG A 35 7.01 4.53 7.42
C ARG A 35 6.90 3.00 7.27
N GLY A 36 6.43 2.31 8.30
CA GLY A 36 6.27 0.85 8.27
C GLY A 36 5.25 0.40 7.24
N PHE A 37 4.12 1.11 7.15
CA PHE A 37 3.13 0.85 6.09
C PHE A 37 3.73 1.03 4.69
N ILE A 38 4.52 2.08 4.47
CA ILE A 38 5.15 2.34 3.15
C ILE A 38 6.15 1.23 2.81
N ASP A 39 6.93 0.77 3.80
CA ASP A 39 7.89 -0.31 3.62
C ASP A 39 7.18 -1.66 3.31
N ASP A 40 6.04 -1.94 3.97
CA ASP A 40 5.21 -3.11 3.67
C ASP A 40 4.57 -3.01 2.28
N LEU A 41 4.06 -1.84 1.89
CA LEU A 41 3.50 -1.59 0.56
C LEU A 41 4.58 -1.79 -0.52
N ASN A 42 5.78 -1.29 -0.28
CA ASN A 42 6.92 -1.49 -1.17
C ASN A 42 7.22 -2.98 -1.37
N ALA A 43 7.27 -3.74 -0.27
CA ALA A 43 7.51 -5.18 -0.33
C ALA A 43 6.40 -5.92 -1.09
N ALA A 44 5.14 -5.53 -0.90
CA ALA A 44 3.99 -6.12 -1.61
C ALA A 44 4.04 -5.84 -3.13
N ILE A 45 4.40 -4.62 -3.52
CA ILE A 45 4.58 -4.25 -4.94
C ILE A 45 5.75 -5.02 -5.55
N ASP A 46 6.89 -5.12 -4.86
CA ASP A 46 8.05 -5.88 -5.35
C ASP A 46 7.70 -7.38 -5.49
N GLU A 47 6.95 -7.96 -4.54
CA GLU A 47 6.48 -9.35 -4.61
C GLU A 47 5.64 -9.60 -5.88
N VAL A 48 4.66 -8.73 -6.16
CA VAL A 48 3.84 -8.79 -7.38
C VAL A 48 4.68 -8.59 -8.64
N ARG A 49 5.62 -7.64 -8.60
CA ARG A 49 6.44 -7.27 -9.75
C ARG A 49 7.33 -8.41 -10.23
N PHE A 50 7.95 -9.12 -9.30
CA PHE A 50 8.92 -10.18 -9.60
C PHE A 50 8.30 -11.58 -9.73
N ASP A 51 7.02 -11.73 -9.43
CA ASP A 51 6.32 -13.00 -9.66
C ASP A 51 5.82 -13.10 -11.12
N GLU A 52 6.38 -14.02 -11.88
CA GLU A 52 6.01 -14.27 -13.28
C GLU A 52 4.60 -14.85 -13.45
N THR A 53 4.03 -15.46 -12.41
CA THR A 53 2.68 -16.06 -12.43
C THR A 53 1.56 -15.05 -12.23
N ILE A 54 1.89 -13.85 -11.75
CA ILE A 54 0.92 -12.76 -11.53
C ILE A 54 0.89 -11.86 -12.77
N GLY A 55 -0.29 -11.63 -13.35
CA GLY A 55 -0.52 -10.65 -14.41
C GLY A 55 -1.12 -9.33 -13.90
N ALA A 56 -1.86 -9.39 -12.80
CA ALA A 56 -2.51 -8.22 -12.21
C ALA A 56 -2.57 -8.30 -10.68
N ALA A 57 -2.61 -7.14 -10.01
CA ALA A 57 -2.81 -7.01 -8.59
C ALA A 57 -3.93 -6.02 -8.27
N VAL A 58 -4.79 -6.39 -7.31
CA VAL A 58 -5.87 -5.55 -6.80
C VAL A 58 -5.49 -5.05 -5.41
N LEU A 59 -5.30 -3.76 -5.26
CA LEU A 59 -5.22 -3.10 -3.96
C LEU A 59 -6.62 -2.97 -3.38
N THR A 60 -6.82 -3.53 -2.20
CA THR A 60 -8.09 -3.48 -1.47
C THR A 60 -7.84 -3.23 0.01
N SER A 61 -8.87 -2.76 0.73
CA SER A 61 -8.80 -2.56 2.16
C SER A 61 -9.61 -3.61 2.90
N ASP A 62 -9.04 -4.12 3.99
CA ASP A 62 -9.76 -4.98 4.93
C ASP A 62 -10.61 -4.18 5.94
N LEU A 63 -10.50 -2.85 5.92
CA LEU A 63 -11.27 -1.97 6.79
C LEU A 63 -12.63 -1.63 6.16
N PRO A 64 -13.74 -1.68 6.92
CA PRO A 64 -15.09 -1.56 6.36
C PRO A 64 -15.46 -0.14 5.89
N ARG A 65 -14.71 0.91 6.30
CA ARG A 65 -15.07 2.31 6.01
C ARG A 65 -13.99 3.11 5.29
N PHE A 66 -12.80 2.56 5.14
CA PHE A 66 -11.64 3.29 4.61
C PHE A 66 -10.91 2.42 3.61
N PHE A 67 -10.69 2.93 2.41
CA PHE A 67 -9.59 2.48 1.59
C PHE A 67 -8.28 2.96 2.22
N SER A 68 -8.11 4.28 2.35
CA SER A 68 -7.06 4.92 3.14
C SER A 68 -7.37 6.40 3.38
N ALA A 69 -7.06 6.88 4.58
CA ALA A 69 -7.11 8.29 4.95
C ALA A 69 -5.81 9.07 4.63
N GLY A 70 -4.81 8.45 4.01
CA GLY A 70 -3.54 9.07 3.66
C GLY A 70 -2.51 9.12 4.79
N ALA A 71 -1.66 10.13 4.83
CA ALA A 71 -0.58 10.18 5.82
C ALA A 71 -1.09 10.22 7.26
N ASP A 72 -0.42 9.50 8.17
CA ASP A 72 -0.64 9.62 9.61
C ASP A 72 -0.15 10.99 10.12
N ILE A 73 -1.08 11.94 10.23
CA ILE A 73 -0.79 13.30 10.68
C ILE A 73 -0.19 13.33 12.10
N GLY A 74 -0.56 12.36 12.95
CA GLY A 74 0.00 12.24 14.30
C GLY A 74 1.51 12.00 14.24
N MET A 75 1.93 11.03 13.42
CA MET A 75 3.35 10.74 13.18
C MET A 75 4.06 11.90 12.48
N PHE A 76 3.48 12.48 11.43
CA PHE A 76 4.14 13.55 10.68
C PHE A 76 4.40 14.80 11.54
N ARG A 77 3.60 15.04 12.58
CA ARG A 77 3.82 16.15 13.52
C ARG A 77 5.02 15.95 14.46
N THR A 78 5.48 14.72 14.68
CA THR A 78 6.57 14.42 15.62
C THR A 78 7.95 14.43 14.98
N VAL A 79 8.03 14.44 13.65
CA VAL A 79 9.30 14.33 12.91
C VAL A 79 9.72 15.66 12.25
N THR A 80 11.03 15.81 12.02
CA THR A 80 11.59 17.02 11.42
C THR A 80 11.07 17.24 9.99
N GLY A 81 11.16 18.49 9.50
CA GLY A 81 10.76 18.79 8.12
C GLY A 81 11.53 17.95 7.09
N LYS A 82 12.82 17.70 7.32
CA LYS A 82 13.64 16.82 6.47
C LYS A 82 13.15 15.37 6.51
N ALA A 83 12.85 14.83 7.69
CA ALA A 83 12.36 13.46 7.83
C ALA A 83 10.99 13.27 7.14
N ARG A 84 10.09 14.27 7.25
CA ARG A 84 8.82 14.29 6.51
C ARG A 84 9.05 14.26 5.00
N ALA A 85 9.91 15.14 4.48
CA ALA A 85 10.20 15.22 3.06
C ALA A 85 10.75 13.89 2.52
N MET A 86 11.66 13.24 3.26
CA MET A 86 12.19 11.92 2.89
C MET A 86 11.13 10.82 2.92
N THR A 87 10.16 10.89 3.84
CA THR A 87 9.06 9.92 3.91
C THR A 87 8.11 10.09 2.72
N ILE A 88 7.83 11.33 2.30
CA ILE A 88 7.02 11.62 1.12
C ILE A 88 7.75 11.18 -0.16
N LEU A 89 9.06 11.48 -0.27
CA LEU A 89 9.87 11.03 -1.39
C LEU A 89 9.85 9.50 -1.52
N HIS A 90 10.06 8.79 -0.41
CA HIS A 90 9.99 7.32 -0.36
C HIS A 90 8.61 6.81 -0.81
N MET A 91 7.53 7.42 -0.34
CA MET A 91 6.17 7.05 -0.76
C MET A 91 6.00 7.21 -2.29
N HIS A 92 6.42 8.32 -2.87
CA HIS A 92 6.32 8.53 -4.33
C HIS A 92 7.17 7.52 -5.11
N GLU A 93 8.39 7.22 -4.67
CA GLU A 93 9.25 6.21 -5.30
C GLU A 93 8.59 4.82 -5.28
N VAL A 94 7.93 4.46 -4.18
CA VAL A 94 7.17 3.21 -4.06
C VAL A 94 5.98 3.19 -5.02
N LEU A 95 5.20 4.26 -5.10
CA LEU A 95 4.05 4.34 -6.01
C LEU A 95 4.47 4.26 -7.49
N LEU A 96 5.56 4.93 -7.87
CA LEU A 96 6.11 4.88 -9.23
C LEU A 96 6.50 3.48 -9.69
N LYS A 97 6.71 2.52 -8.77
CA LYS A 97 6.98 1.12 -9.16
C LYS A 97 5.78 0.46 -9.82
N MET A 98 4.56 0.84 -9.45
CA MET A 98 3.33 0.33 -10.08
C MET A 98 3.21 0.83 -11.52
N GLU A 99 3.72 2.02 -11.83
CA GLU A 99 3.73 2.58 -13.20
C GLU A 99 4.83 1.99 -14.09
N HIS A 100 5.94 1.51 -13.50
CA HIS A 100 7.13 1.04 -14.23
C HIS A 100 7.26 -0.49 -14.27
N THR A 101 6.13 -1.17 -14.47
CA THR A 101 6.06 -2.64 -14.51
C THR A 101 5.00 -3.10 -15.51
N PRO A 102 5.16 -4.27 -16.16
CA PRO A 102 4.14 -4.78 -17.09
C PRO A 102 2.90 -5.36 -16.37
N LYS A 103 2.88 -5.38 -15.04
CA LYS A 103 1.75 -5.87 -14.24
C LYS A 103 0.66 -4.80 -14.18
N LEU A 104 -0.60 -5.19 -14.23
CA LEU A 104 -1.72 -4.28 -14.01
C LEU A 104 -1.98 -4.09 -12.51
N PHE A 105 -2.09 -2.85 -12.06
CA PHE A 105 -2.51 -2.50 -10.70
C PHE A 105 -3.91 -1.89 -10.72
N ILE A 106 -4.78 -2.37 -9.82
CA ILE A 106 -6.18 -1.98 -9.75
C ILE A 106 -6.50 -1.56 -8.31
N ALA A 107 -7.06 -0.38 -8.09
CA ALA A 107 -7.61 0.00 -6.79
C ALA A 107 -9.10 -0.38 -6.69
N ALA A 108 -9.44 -1.27 -5.74
CA ALA A 108 -10.80 -1.56 -5.33
C ALA A 108 -11.16 -0.71 -4.10
N ILE A 109 -11.85 0.41 -4.34
CA ILE A 109 -12.10 1.45 -3.34
C ILE A 109 -13.45 1.20 -2.65
N GLY A 110 -13.44 0.40 -1.59
CA GLY A 110 -14.65 0.06 -0.81
C GLY A 110 -15.04 1.07 0.28
N GLY A 111 -14.33 2.19 0.42
CA GLY A 111 -14.56 3.16 1.50
C GLY A 111 -13.84 4.48 1.28
N HIS A 112 -13.75 5.32 2.31
CA HIS A 112 -13.09 6.63 2.21
C HIS A 112 -11.66 6.53 1.68
N CYS A 113 -11.37 7.32 0.65
CA CYS A 113 -10.10 7.37 -0.06
C CYS A 113 -9.68 8.85 -0.17
N LEU A 114 -8.82 9.30 0.73
CA LEU A 114 -8.57 10.73 0.97
C LEU A 114 -7.07 11.04 0.99
N GLY A 115 -6.69 12.24 0.52
CA GLY A 115 -5.30 12.71 0.56
C GLY A 115 -4.34 11.69 -0.04
N GLY A 116 -3.33 11.28 0.72
CA GLY A 116 -2.39 10.25 0.25
C GLY A 116 -2.99 8.86 0.01
N GLY A 117 -4.19 8.57 0.53
CA GLY A 117 -4.93 7.38 0.14
C GLY A 117 -5.43 7.46 -1.30
N LEU A 118 -5.83 8.66 -1.74
CA LEU A 118 -6.17 8.92 -3.13
C LEU A 118 -4.91 8.91 -4.01
N GLU A 119 -3.76 9.38 -3.52
CA GLU A 119 -2.48 9.27 -4.25
C GLU A 119 -2.11 7.80 -4.52
N ILE A 120 -2.30 6.90 -3.54
CA ILE A 120 -2.14 5.44 -3.74
C ILE A 120 -3.06 4.95 -4.87
N ALA A 121 -4.34 5.31 -4.83
CA ALA A 121 -5.30 4.88 -5.84
C ALA A 121 -5.01 5.48 -7.23
N LEU A 122 -4.52 6.71 -7.31
CA LEU A 122 -4.17 7.39 -8.56
C LEU A 122 -2.96 6.75 -9.25
N ALA A 123 -2.01 6.19 -8.48
CA ALA A 123 -0.87 5.47 -9.01
C ALA A 123 -1.21 4.07 -9.58
N THR A 124 -2.46 3.60 -9.44
CA THR A 124 -2.93 2.37 -10.07
C THR A 124 -3.49 2.63 -11.48
N ASP A 125 -3.48 1.63 -12.35
CA ASP A 125 -3.98 1.75 -13.73
C ASP A 125 -5.49 1.98 -13.77
N PHE A 126 -6.24 1.22 -12.96
CA PHE A 126 -7.70 1.28 -12.89
C PHE A 126 -8.19 1.49 -11.46
N ARG A 127 -9.30 2.23 -11.33
CA ARG A 127 -9.98 2.48 -10.05
C ARG A 127 -11.45 2.12 -10.16
N PHE A 128 -11.93 1.31 -9.22
CA PHE A 128 -13.35 0.98 -9.06
C PHE A 128 -13.82 1.48 -7.71
N ALA A 129 -14.92 2.24 -7.68
CA ALA A 129 -15.47 2.91 -6.51
C ALA A 129 -17.00 2.85 -6.51
#